data_AF-A0A2E0DSS0-F1
#
_entry.id   AF-A0A2E0DSS0-F1
#
_cell.length_a   1.000
_cell.length_b   1.000
_cell.length_c   1.000
_cell.angle_alpha   90.00
_cell.angle_beta   90.00
_cell.angle_gamma   90.00
#
_symmetry.space_group_name_H-M   'P 1'
#
loop_
_entity.id
_entity.type
_entity.pdbx_description
1 polymer ?
#
loop_
_entity_poly.entity_id
_entity_poly.type
_entity_poly.pdbx_seq_one_letter_code
_entity_poly.pdbx_strand_id
1 'polypeptide(L)'
;MLEPEECIGIEATDYLIEQGFIAWAESEYEGPDDIITDGEINFDDTHPQFSELMEQLAEHSVTVIVFTRDEESIRFGWSSGEIRSISENFPKDILEHLNKLLDAYNLQFESVDESS
;
A
#
# COMPACT_ATOMS: atom_id res chain seq x y z
N MET A 1 8.61 6.61 -10.73
CA MET A 1 7.71 5.44 -10.69
C MET A 1 7.73 5.01 -9.24
N LEU A 2 6.59 4.65 -8.64
CA LEU A 2 6.59 4.18 -7.25
C LEU A 2 7.14 2.74 -7.28
N GLU A 3 8.36 2.59 -6.81
CA GLU A 3 9.16 1.36 -6.86
C GLU A 3 8.99 0.55 -5.56
N PRO A 4 8.43 -0.66 -5.59
CA PRO A 4 8.17 -1.45 -4.38
C PRO A 4 9.36 -1.58 -3.42
N GLU A 5 10.58 -1.60 -3.94
CA GLU A 5 11.82 -1.63 -3.17
C GLU A 5 12.07 -0.40 -2.30
N GLU A 6 11.51 0.77 -2.64
CA GLU A 6 11.54 1.97 -1.80
C GLU A 6 10.56 1.86 -0.62
N CYS A 7 9.58 0.95 -0.70
CA CYS A 7 8.54 0.73 0.32
C CYS A 7 8.93 -0.37 1.32
N ILE A 8 9.37 -1.52 0.82
CA ILE A 8 9.62 -2.72 1.65
C ILE A 8 11.07 -3.25 1.56
N GLY A 9 11.93 -2.56 0.82
CA GLY A 9 13.29 -2.98 0.54
C GLY A 9 13.40 -3.96 -0.63
N ILE A 10 14.60 -3.99 -1.23
CA ILE A 10 14.88 -4.81 -2.41
C ILE A 10 14.77 -6.31 -2.12
N GLU A 11 15.23 -6.77 -0.95
CA GLU A 11 15.20 -8.20 -0.61
C GLU A 11 13.77 -8.73 -0.48
N ALA A 12 12.88 -7.98 0.17
CA ALA A 12 11.46 -8.35 0.30
C ALA A 12 10.73 -8.28 -1.05
N THR A 13 11.07 -7.28 -1.87
CA THR A 13 10.52 -7.11 -3.22
C THR A 13 10.93 -8.29 -4.11
N ASP A 14 12.22 -8.58 -4.23
CA ASP A 14 12.74 -9.68 -5.02
C ASP A 14 12.16 -11.02 -4.56
N TYR A 15 12.05 -11.23 -3.24
CA TYR A 15 11.43 -12.44 -2.69
C TYR A 15 10.00 -12.64 -3.19
N LEU A 16 9.14 -11.62 -3.13
CA LEU A 16 7.76 -11.71 -3.60
C LEU A 16 7.69 -11.95 -5.11
N ILE A 17 8.55 -11.29 -5.90
CA ILE A 17 8.63 -11.51 -7.35
C ILE A 17 9.09 -12.94 -7.68
N GLU A 18 10.07 -13.48 -6.94
CA GLU A 18 10.54 -14.88 -7.07
C GLU A 18 9.44 -15.90 -6.72
N GLN A 19 8.56 -15.57 -5.77
CA GLN A 19 7.36 -16.35 -5.49
C GLN A 19 6.28 -16.21 -6.57
N GLY A 20 6.48 -15.37 -7.59
CA GLY A 20 5.57 -15.19 -8.71
C GLY A 20 4.49 -14.13 -8.50
N PHE A 21 4.65 -13.25 -7.50
CA PHE A 21 3.77 -12.10 -7.35
C PHE A 21 4.11 -11.01 -8.37
N ILE A 22 3.10 -10.24 -8.75
CA ILE A 22 3.23 -9.04 -9.58
C ILE A 22 2.90 -7.83 -8.71
N ALA A 23 3.71 -6.78 -8.81
CA ALA A 23 3.57 -5.56 -8.04
C ALA A 23 3.02 -4.39 -8.88
N TRP A 24 2.16 -3.56 -8.29
CA TRP A 24 1.79 -2.25 -8.81
C TRP A 24 1.43 -1.29 -7.67
N ALA A 25 1.38 0.00 -8.00
CA ALA A 25 0.89 1.03 -7.10
C ALA A 25 -0.60 1.32 -7.36
N GLU A 26 -1.33 1.56 -6.28
CA GLU A 26 -2.77 1.79 -6.25
C GLU A 26 -3.06 2.96 -5.30
N SER A 27 -4.10 3.74 -5.61
CA SER A 27 -4.62 4.77 -4.71
C SER A 27 -5.82 4.19 -3.98
N GLU A 28 -5.74 4.11 -2.66
CA GLU A 28 -6.81 3.61 -1.79
C GLU A 28 -7.37 4.79 -0.98
N TYR A 29 -8.69 4.96 -0.97
CA TYR A 29 -9.33 5.99 -0.16
C TYR A 29 -9.65 5.41 1.23
N GLU A 30 -9.13 6.05 2.28
CA GLU A 30 -9.30 5.62 3.69
C GLU A 30 -10.16 6.61 4.50
N GLY A 31 -10.92 7.47 3.82
CA GLY A 31 -11.81 8.42 4.45
C GLY A 31 -13.22 7.84 4.70
N PRO A 32 -14.16 8.67 5.17
CA PRO A 32 -15.54 8.27 5.41
C PRO A 32 -16.27 7.69 4.17
N ASP A 33 -16.97 6.55 4.35
CA ASP A 33 -17.67 5.82 3.26
C ASP A 33 -18.79 6.64 2.58
N ASP A 34 -19.36 7.62 3.28
CA ASP A 34 -20.43 8.49 2.80
C ASP A 34 -19.97 9.49 1.72
N ILE A 35 -18.66 9.70 1.61
CA ILE A 35 -18.04 10.59 0.60
C ILE A 35 -17.90 9.87 -0.74
N ILE A 36 -17.52 8.59 -0.75
CA ILE A 36 -17.30 7.81 -1.99
C ILE A 36 -18.63 7.40 -2.64
N THR A 37 -19.70 7.28 -1.85
CA THR A 37 -20.98 6.73 -2.31
C THR A 37 -21.81 7.70 -3.16
N ASP A 38 -21.47 9.00 -3.18
CA ASP A 38 -22.12 9.96 -4.07
C ASP A 38 -21.42 10.02 -5.44
N GLY A 39 -21.51 8.89 -6.16
CA GLY A 39 -20.95 8.73 -7.50
C GLY A 39 -21.47 9.73 -8.53
N GLU A 40 -22.61 10.39 -8.28
CA GLU A 40 -23.13 11.44 -9.18
C GLU A 40 -22.29 12.72 -9.07
N ILE A 41 -21.80 13.05 -7.87
CA ILE A 41 -20.93 14.23 -7.65
C ILE A 41 -19.51 13.98 -8.14
N ASN A 42 -18.96 12.78 -7.92
CA ASN A 42 -17.58 12.43 -8.32
C ASN A 42 -17.27 12.64 -9.82
N PHE A 43 -18.30 12.63 -10.68
CA PHE A 43 -18.16 12.81 -12.13
C PHE A 43 -18.83 14.10 -12.65
N ASP A 44 -19.37 14.96 -11.79
CA ASP A 44 -19.96 16.25 -12.15
C ASP A 44 -19.14 17.40 -11.55
N ASP A 45 -18.19 17.92 -12.33
CA ASP A 45 -17.33 19.05 -11.96
C ASP A 45 -18.09 20.39 -11.85
N THR A 46 -19.38 20.41 -12.21
CA THR A 46 -20.27 21.55 -12.03
C THR A 46 -21.07 21.51 -10.73
N HIS A 47 -20.99 20.40 -9.98
CA HIS A 47 -21.71 20.25 -8.72
C HIS A 47 -21.14 21.18 -7.64
N PRO A 48 -21.97 21.90 -6.85
CA PRO A 48 -21.50 22.86 -5.85
C PRO A 48 -20.54 22.29 -4.79
N GLN A 49 -20.59 20.98 -4.55
CA GLN A 49 -19.78 20.27 -3.57
C GLN A 49 -18.57 19.54 -4.19
N PHE A 50 -18.37 19.62 -5.51
CA PHE A 50 -17.30 18.91 -6.20
C PHE A 50 -15.91 19.25 -5.63
N SER A 51 -15.62 20.53 -5.40
CA SER A 51 -14.31 20.93 -4.87
C SER A 51 -14.03 20.40 -3.46
N GLU A 52 -15.02 20.45 -2.57
CA GLU A 52 -14.90 19.93 -1.21
C GLU A 52 -14.72 18.40 -1.22
N LEU A 53 -15.45 17.71 -2.10
CA LEU A 53 -15.32 16.27 -2.31
C LEU A 53 -13.93 15.88 -2.82
N MET A 54 -13.39 16.61 -3.79
CA MET A 54 -12.05 16.38 -4.32
C MET A 54 -10.95 16.68 -3.30
N GLU A 55 -11.13 17.70 -2.44
CA GLU A 55 -10.22 17.97 -1.32
C GLU A 55 -10.22 16.80 -0.32
N GLN A 56 -11.40 16.28 0.04
CA GLN A 56 -11.50 15.11 0.92
C GLN A 56 -10.92 13.84 0.29
N LEU A 57 -11.17 13.59 -1.01
CA LEU A 57 -10.55 12.51 -1.75
C LEU A 57 -9.03 12.62 -1.73
N ALA A 58 -8.48 13.82 -1.96
CA ALA A 58 -7.04 14.04 -1.93
C ALA A 58 -6.45 13.90 -0.52
N GLU A 59 -7.15 14.38 0.52
CA GLU A 59 -6.70 14.32 1.91
C GLU A 59 -6.67 12.88 2.46
N HIS A 60 -7.62 12.06 2.02
CA HIS A 60 -7.79 10.69 2.54
C HIS A 60 -7.33 9.58 1.58
N SER A 61 -6.83 9.92 0.39
CA SER A 61 -6.23 8.95 -0.51
C SER A 61 -4.80 8.64 -0.08
N VAL A 62 -4.54 7.37 0.18
CA VAL A 62 -3.20 6.85 0.42
C VAL A 62 -2.71 6.07 -0.79
N THR A 63 -1.39 6.04 -0.96
CA THR A 63 -0.76 5.17 -1.95
C THR A 63 -0.42 3.85 -1.31
N VAL A 64 -0.83 2.75 -1.94
CA VAL A 64 -0.49 1.38 -1.52
C VAL A 64 0.27 0.66 -2.63
N ILE A 65 1.19 -0.21 -2.24
CA ILE A 65 1.81 -1.18 -3.13
C ILE A 65 1.11 -2.52 -2.95
N VAL A 66 0.63 -3.06 -4.05
CA VAL A 66 -0.13 -4.29 -4.08
C VAL A 66 0.69 -5.35 -4.77
N PHE A 67 0.88 -6.49 -4.10
CA PHE A 67 1.41 -7.70 -4.69
C PHE A 67 0.29 -8.71 -4.83
N THR A 68 0.11 -9.28 -6.02
CA THR A 68 -0.86 -10.36 -6.25
C THR A 68 -0.29 -11.55 -7.01
N ARG A 69 -0.85 -12.72 -6.72
CA ARG A 69 -0.60 -13.99 -7.41
C ARG A 69 -1.87 -14.83 -7.35
N ASP A 70 -2.50 -15.08 -8.50
CA ASP A 70 -3.79 -15.77 -8.58
C ASP A 70 -4.87 -15.14 -7.66
N GLU A 71 -5.30 -15.85 -6.61
CA GLU A 71 -6.26 -15.37 -5.61
C GLU A 71 -5.60 -14.80 -4.34
N GLU A 72 -4.27 -14.72 -4.31
CA GLU A 72 -3.49 -14.27 -3.16
C GLU A 72 -3.10 -12.80 -3.34
N SER A 73 -3.20 -12.02 -2.27
CA SER A 73 -2.79 -10.61 -2.28
C SER A 73 -2.22 -10.17 -0.94
N ILE A 74 -1.23 -9.28 -1.00
CA ILE A 74 -0.73 -8.52 0.15
C ILE A 74 -0.54 -7.06 -0.25
N ARG A 75 -0.94 -6.14 0.63
CA ARG A 75 -0.89 -4.70 0.42
C ARG A 75 -0.02 -4.02 1.46
N PHE A 76 0.78 -3.07 1.01
CA PHE A 76 1.67 -2.28 1.86
C PHE A 76 1.37 -0.79 1.72
N GLY A 77 1.36 -0.06 2.83
CA GLY A 77 1.33 1.41 2.79
C GLY A 77 2.64 1.94 2.22
N TRP A 78 2.59 2.73 1.14
CA TRP A 78 3.80 3.20 0.45
C TRP A 78 4.77 3.95 1.36
N SER A 79 4.25 4.80 2.24
CA SER A 79 5.05 5.70 3.07
C SER A 79 5.79 5.03 4.22
N SER A 80 5.31 3.87 4.67
CA SER A 80 5.72 3.30 5.95
C SER A 80 5.97 1.79 5.89
N GLY A 81 5.71 1.14 4.75
CA GLY A 81 6.04 -0.26 4.51
C GLY A 81 5.22 -1.25 5.33
N GLU A 82 4.23 -0.78 6.10
CA GLU A 82 3.37 -1.60 6.93
C GLU A 82 2.39 -2.40 6.07
N ILE A 83 2.14 -3.63 6.47
CA ILE A 83 1.11 -4.46 5.89
C ILE A 83 -0.26 -3.84 6.22
N ARG A 84 -0.99 -3.44 5.18
CA ARG A 84 -2.35 -2.89 5.28
C ARG A 84 -3.40 -3.99 5.22
N SER A 85 -3.23 -4.95 4.33
CA SER A 85 -4.14 -6.10 4.22
C SER A 85 -3.47 -7.30 3.57
N ILE A 86 -4.02 -8.48 3.87
CA ILE A 86 -3.59 -9.77 3.34
C ILE A 86 -4.85 -10.56 3.00
N SER A 87 -4.87 -11.27 1.87
CA SER A 87 -5.94 -12.20 1.54
C SER A 87 -5.98 -13.40 2.50
N GLU A 88 -7.16 -13.96 2.77
CA GLU A 88 -7.32 -15.06 3.74
C GLU A 88 -6.55 -16.33 3.37
N ASN A 89 -6.34 -16.55 2.07
CA ASN A 89 -5.63 -17.69 1.48
C ASN A 89 -4.11 -17.45 1.33
N PHE A 90 -3.57 -16.34 1.81
CA PHE A 90 -2.16 -16.02 1.61
C PHE A 90 -1.23 -17.07 2.27
N PRO A 91 -0.18 -17.55 1.58
CA PRO A 91 0.67 -18.62 2.08
C PRO A 91 1.45 -18.21 3.34
N LYS A 92 1.29 -19.01 4.41
CA LYS A 92 1.89 -18.71 5.71
C LYS A 92 3.41 -18.76 5.71
N ASP A 93 3.99 -19.69 4.96
CA ASP A 93 5.44 -19.84 4.80
C ASP A 93 6.05 -18.61 4.10
N ILE A 94 5.35 -18.08 3.09
CA ILE A 94 5.74 -16.83 2.43
C ILE A 94 5.67 -15.66 3.40
N LEU A 95 4.56 -15.54 4.12
CA LEU A 95 4.37 -14.46 5.09
C LEU A 95 5.41 -14.51 6.23
N GLU A 96 5.73 -15.69 6.75
CA GLU A 96 6.74 -15.86 7.80
C GLU A 96 8.15 -15.47 7.34
N HIS A 97 8.50 -15.76 6.09
CA HIS A 97 9.79 -15.35 5.53
C HIS A 97 9.81 -13.85 5.25
N LEU A 98 8.75 -13.32 4.64
CA LEU A 98 8.59 -11.91 4.36
C LEU A 98 8.71 -11.05 5.61
N ASN A 99 8.05 -11.43 6.72
CA ASN A 99 8.15 -10.69 7.98
C ASN A 99 9.60 -10.59 8.48
N LYS A 100 10.44 -11.62 8.30
CA LYS A 100 11.86 -11.55 8.67
C LYS A 100 12.64 -10.55 7.83
N LEU A 101 12.31 -10.46 6.54
CA LEU A 101 12.93 -9.48 5.64
C LEU A 101 12.50 -8.05 6.00
N LEU A 102 11.22 -7.85 6.29
CA LEU A 102 10.67 -6.55 6.72
C LEU A 102 11.28 -6.10 8.06
N ASP A 103 11.38 -7.01 9.04
CA ASP A 103 12.03 -6.72 10.32
C ASP A 103 13.50 -6.33 10.13
N ALA A 104 14.23 -7.06 9.28
CA ALA A 104 15.62 -6.76 8.97
C ALA A 104 15.78 -5.40 8.27
N TYR A 105 14.87 -5.06 7.35
CA TYR A 105 14.84 -3.77 6.68
C TYR A 105 14.56 -2.63 7.66
N ASN A 106 13.54 -2.75 8.50
CA ASN A 106 13.20 -1.72 9.51
C ASN A 106 14.34 -1.45 10.50
N LEU A 107 15.05 -2.50 10.93
CA LEU A 107 16.25 -2.36 11.77
C LEU A 107 17.36 -1.54 11.09
N GLN A 108 17.46 -1.58 9.75
CA GLN A 108 18.43 -0.74 9.03
C GLN A 108 18.08 0.75 9.14
N PHE A 109 16.81 1.13 9.18
CA PHE A 109 16.39 2.54 9.34
C PHE A 109 16.48 3.02 10.78
N GLU A 110 16.15 2.19 11.77
CA GLU A 110 16.32 2.54 13.18
C GLU A 110 17.79 2.79 13.55
N SER A 111 18.72 2.07 12.92
CA SER A 111 20.16 2.20 13.17
C SER A 111 20.79 3.51 12.68
N VAL A 112 20.08 4.31 11.88
CA VAL A 112 20.57 5.58 11.31
C VAL A 112 20.34 6.77 12.26
N ASP A 113 19.42 6.64 13.24
CA ASP A 113 19.09 7.72 14.18
C ASP A 113 20.03 7.82 15.41
N GLU A 114 20.89 6.83 15.66
CA GLU A 114 21.83 6.85 16.81
C GLU A 114 23.22 7.43 16.49
N SER A 115 23.29 8.41 15.60
CA SER A 115 24.53 9.18 15.34
C SER A 115 24.23 10.65 15.09
N SER A 116 23.86 11.39 16.14
CA SER A 116 23.89 12.85 16.19
C SER A 116 24.38 13.35 17.54
#